data_AF-A0A7L1MNG9-F1
#
_entry.id   AF-A0A7L1MNG9-F1
#
_cell.length_a   1.000
_cell.length_b   1.000
_cell.length_c   1.000
_cell.angle_alpha   90.00
_cell.angle_beta   90.00
_cell.angle_gamma   90.00
#
_symmetry.space_group_name_H-M   'P 1'
#
loop_
_entity.id
_entity.type
_entity.pdbx_description
1 polymer ?
#
loop_
_entity_poly.entity_id
_entity_poly.type
_entity_poly.pdbx_seq_one_letter_code
_entity_poly.pdbx_strand_id
1 'polypeptide(L)'
;ALELIDFKNAFEQFQNLVEKMIIQKTKESSGLYTKDDDEIHYDTFSTITQTLFGSAVKDQNIQAFFRKIKSCPNERPEWLEIFGCFTGESEDMSSLSKESIVLLVSEKQQITHSVVKRKDVIKGIVKVPLLHFTVTASQRGVLTVFSKQCRVYIIYMEMDPAWTTGCDFLPNLKYVVAVTESSVILWDYKSKESKSNGFVIKPTKNCLLCVCTVTMADNLAKDTILMGDDKGYVYLLTITSDDFIMKQSKAKKESQFKVLDSESFDIPKRKLHDDWVGKVKYFSALKRFGSCSTDGNKSFVLDDIKRLEDHLPVTEFSVPKGVNAFTYCGKAKVIVTGG
;
A
#
# COMPACT_ATOMS: atom_id res chain seq x y z
N ALA A 1 -28.10 -21.83 -18.78
CA ALA A 1 -28.12 -21.08 -17.52
C ALA A 1 -26.99 -21.63 -16.68
N LEU A 2 -25.92 -20.86 -16.46
CA LEU A 2 -24.88 -21.27 -15.51
C LEU A 2 -25.50 -21.15 -14.12
N GLU A 3 -25.66 -22.28 -13.42
CA GLU A 3 -25.97 -22.26 -12.00
C GLU A 3 -24.85 -21.50 -11.30
N LEU A 4 -25.21 -20.35 -10.73
CA LEU A 4 -24.34 -19.62 -9.83
C LEU A 4 -24.14 -20.53 -8.62
N ILE A 5 -22.98 -21.19 -8.55
CA ILE A 5 -22.60 -21.98 -7.39
C ILE A 5 -22.72 -21.06 -6.18
N ASP A 6 -23.61 -21.41 -5.24
CA ASP A 6 -23.69 -20.74 -3.95
C ASP A 6 -22.42 -21.08 -3.18
N PHE A 7 -21.37 -20.30 -3.44
CA PHE A 7 -20.03 -20.53 -2.92
C PHE A 7 -20.02 -20.61 -1.40
N LYS A 8 -20.93 -19.88 -0.73
CA LYS A 8 -21.04 -19.93 0.73
C LYS A 8 -21.50 -21.30 1.20
N ASN A 9 -22.56 -21.84 0.60
CA ASN A 9 -23.07 -23.16 0.92
C ASN A 9 -22.07 -24.28 0.53
N ALA A 10 -21.43 -24.16 -0.64
CA ALA A 10 -20.40 -25.11 -1.07
C ALA A 10 -19.19 -25.11 -0.12
N PHE A 11 -18.81 -23.94 0.39
CA PHE A 11 -17.72 -23.81 1.36
C PHE A 11 -18.09 -24.39 2.72
N GLU A 12 -19.29 -24.14 3.24
CA GLU A 12 -19.77 -24.76 4.50
C GLU A 12 -19.79 -26.29 4.40
N GLN A 13 -20.23 -26.85 3.27
CA GLN A 13 -20.21 -28.30 3.01
C GLN A 13 -18.78 -28.85 2.95
N PHE A 14 -17.86 -28.11 2.33
CA PHE A 14 -16.45 -28.50 2.28
C PHE A 14 -15.76 -28.46 3.65
N GLN A 15 -16.08 -27.46 4.48
CA GLN A 15 -15.57 -27.39 5.85
C GLN A 15 -16.01 -28.60 6.68
N ASN A 16 -17.29 -28.95 6.60
CA ASN A 16 -17.83 -30.14 7.25
C ASN A 16 -17.15 -31.43 6.78
N LEU A 17 -16.83 -31.55 5.48
CA LEU A 17 -16.14 -32.72 4.92
C LEU A 17 -14.73 -32.88 5.50
N VAL A 18 -13.97 -31.79 5.59
CA VAL A 18 -12.61 -31.83 6.11
C VAL A 18 -12.57 -31.99 7.63
N GLU A 19 -13.53 -31.43 8.37
CA GLU A 19 -13.68 -31.71 9.80
C GLU A 19 -13.93 -33.20 10.06
N LYS A 20 -14.82 -33.83 9.29
CA LYS A 20 -15.05 -35.28 9.35
C LYS A 20 -13.78 -36.07 9.06
N MET A 21 -13.03 -35.67 8.03
CA MET A 21 -11.77 -36.32 7.65
C MET A 21 -10.70 -36.19 8.74
N ILE A 22 -10.56 -35.02 9.36
CA ILE A 22 -9.63 -34.79 10.47
C ILE A 22 -10.01 -35.69 11.66
N ILE A 23 -11.29 -35.72 12.05
CA ILE A 23 -11.78 -36.57 13.15
C ILE A 23 -11.46 -38.04 12.88
N GLN A 24 -11.69 -38.50 11.65
CA GLN A 24 -11.37 -39.87 11.24
C GLN A 24 -9.87 -40.16 11.37
N LYS A 25 -9.00 -39.30 10.81
CA LYS A 25 -7.53 -39.49 10.88
C LYS A 25 -6.96 -39.35 12.28
N THR A 26 -7.54 -38.52 13.14
CA THR A 26 -7.18 -38.45 14.56
C THR A 26 -7.55 -39.75 15.29
N LYS A 27 -8.72 -40.34 15.02
CA LYS A 27 -9.13 -41.64 15.58
C LYS A 27 -8.22 -42.79 15.10
N GLU A 28 -7.81 -42.77 13.83
CA GLU A 28 -6.82 -43.70 13.28
C GLU A 28 -5.47 -43.58 13.99
N SER A 29 -4.97 -42.36 14.20
CA SER A 29 -3.68 -42.11 14.87
C SER A 29 -3.65 -42.45 16.36
N SER A 30 -4.81 -42.46 17.03
CA SER A 30 -4.96 -42.75 18.47
C SER A 30 -5.28 -44.21 18.78
N GLY A 31 -5.35 -45.08 17.76
CA GLY A 31 -5.62 -46.51 17.94
C GLY A 31 -7.05 -46.86 18.35
N LEU A 32 -7.96 -45.87 18.39
CA LEU A 32 -9.38 -46.00 18.74
C LEU A 32 -10.26 -46.25 17.50
N TYR A 33 -9.66 -46.68 16.40
CA TYR A 33 -10.34 -46.80 15.11
C TYR A 33 -11.15 -48.11 15.00
N THR A 34 -12.44 -47.96 14.76
CA THR A 34 -13.33 -49.02 14.30
C THR A 34 -13.67 -48.71 12.85
N LYS A 35 -13.55 -49.71 11.96
CA LYS A 35 -13.95 -49.56 10.55
C LYS A 35 -15.45 -49.31 10.50
N ASP A 36 -15.82 -48.18 9.92
CA ASP A 36 -17.20 -47.75 9.67
C ASP A 36 -17.42 -47.68 8.16
N ASP A 37 -18.66 -47.87 7.69
CA ASP A 37 -19.00 -47.81 6.26
C ASP A 37 -18.89 -46.37 5.69
N ASP A 38 -18.80 -45.36 6.57
CA ASP A 38 -18.66 -43.94 6.25
C ASP A 38 -17.19 -43.46 6.11
N GLU A 39 -16.26 -44.35 5.75
CA GLU A 39 -14.84 -44.02 5.61
C GLU A 39 -14.58 -43.04 4.44
N ILE A 40 -13.99 -41.87 4.73
CA ILE A 40 -13.64 -40.89 3.69
C ILE A 40 -12.32 -41.32 3.02
N HIS A 41 -12.45 -42.06 1.93
CA HIS A 41 -11.36 -42.36 1.02
C HIS A 41 -11.05 -41.18 0.08
N TYR A 42 -9.85 -41.21 -0.53
CA TYR A 42 -9.42 -40.19 -1.48
C TYR A 42 -10.43 -40.02 -2.63
N ASP A 43 -10.97 -41.11 -3.16
CA ASP A 43 -11.90 -41.08 -4.29
C ASP A 43 -13.21 -40.38 -3.91
N THR A 44 -13.73 -40.67 -2.71
CA THR A 44 -14.91 -40.00 -2.14
C THR A 44 -14.63 -38.51 -1.91
N PHE A 45 -13.49 -38.17 -1.33
CA PHE A 45 -13.07 -36.79 -1.08
C PHE A 45 -12.91 -35.98 -2.38
N SER A 46 -12.28 -36.57 -3.39
CA SER A 46 -12.07 -35.96 -4.71
C SER A 46 -13.39 -35.70 -5.42
N THR A 47 -14.30 -36.69 -5.41
CA THR A 47 -15.61 -36.59 -6.05
C THR A 47 -16.47 -35.49 -5.41
N ILE A 48 -16.51 -35.44 -4.07
CA ILE A 48 -17.29 -34.41 -3.35
C ILE A 48 -16.67 -33.02 -3.60
N THR A 49 -15.34 -32.88 -3.53
CA THR A 49 -14.66 -31.60 -3.77
C THR A 49 -14.88 -31.09 -5.20
N GLN A 50 -14.79 -31.97 -6.20
CA GLN A 50 -15.07 -31.66 -7.60
C GLN A 50 -16.55 -31.30 -7.82
N THR A 51 -17.48 -31.91 -7.07
CA THR A 51 -18.90 -31.55 -7.13
C THR A 51 -19.17 -30.17 -6.53
N LEU A 52 -18.46 -29.80 -5.44
CA LEU A 52 -18.64 -28.52 -4.75
C LEU A 52 -18.03 -27.34 -5.50
N PHE A 53 -16.86 -27.52 -6.12
CA PHE A 53 -16.09 -26.41 -6.73
C PHE A 53 -15.90 -26.55 -8.25
N GLY A 54 -16.33 -27.66 -8.86
CA GLY A 54 -16.20 -27.89 -10.30
C GLY A 54 -14.74 -27.82 -10.79
N SER A 55 -14.54 -27.22 -11.96
CA SER A 55 -13.21 -27.03 -12.56
C SER A 55 -12.35 -25.97 -11.86
N ALA A 56 -12.84 -25.33 -10.79
CA ALA A 56 -12.07 -24.33 -10.05
C ALA A 56 -10.93 -24.95 -9.22
N VAL A 57 -10.97 -26.26 -8.98
CA VAL A 57 -9.98 -26.99 -8.20
C VAL A 57 -9.30 -28.03 -9.12
N LYS A 58 -7.95 -28.03 -9.13
CA LYS A 58 -7.17 -29.02 -9.88
C LYS A 58 -6.99 -30.31 -9.08
N ASP A 59 -7.03 -31.46 -9.74
CA ASP A 59 -6.83 -32.78 -9.09
C ASP A 59 -5.50 -32.88 -8.33
N GLN A 60 -4.44 -32.29 -8.86
CA GLN A 60 -3.13 -32.23 -8.20
C GLN A 60 -3.21 -31.52 -6.83
N ASN A 61 -4.01 -30.45 -6.73
CA ASN A 61 -4.18 -29.70 -5.49
C ASN A 61 -5.03 -30.48 -4.48
N ILE A 62 -6.09 -31.17 -4.93
CA ILE A 62 -6.90 -32.06 -4.10
C ILE A 62 -6.02 -33.16 -3.50
N GLN A 63 -5.17 -33.77 -4.33
CA GLN A 63 -4.26 -34.83 -3.90
C GLN A 63 -3.18 -34.36 -2.93
N ALA A 64 -2.64 -33.15 -3.12
CA ALA A 64 -1.68 -32.54 -2.19
C ALA A 64 -2.36 -32.23 -0.84
N PHE A 65 -3.54 -31.62 -0.88
CA PHE A 65 -4.32 -31.24 0.30
C PHE A 65 -4.76 -32.47 1.12
N PHE A 66 -5.26 -33.51 0.45
CA PHE A 66 -5.62 -34.78 1.09
C PHE A 66 -4.42 -35.46 1.76
N ARG A 67 -3.26 -35.47 1.10
CA ARG A 67 -2.01 -36.02 1.68
C ARG A 67 -1.58 -35.24 2.93
N LYS A 68 -1.71 -33.92 2.92
CA LYS A 68 -1.35 -33.05 4.05
C LYS A 68 -2.22 -33.31 5.28
N ILE A 69 -3.53 -33.46 5.09
CA ILE A 69 -4.46 -33.83 6.19
C ILE A 69 -4.09 -35.21 6.75
N LYS A 70 -3.74 -36.16 5.88
CA LYS A 70 -3.33 -37.51 6.30
C LYS A 70 -2.02 -37.52 7.08
N SER A 71 -1.04 -36.70 6.71
CA SER A 71 0.26 -36.66 7.38
C SER A 71 0.22 -35.90 8.71
N CYS A 72 -0.61 -34.86 8.81
CA CYS A 72 -0.67 -33.96 9.96
C CYS A 72 -2.12 -33.63 10.35
N PRO A 73 -2.88 -34.54 10.98
CA PRO A 73 -4.29 -34.30 11.32
C PRO A 73 -4.49 -33.24 12.42
N ASN A 74 -3.44 -32.89 13.18
CA ASN A 74 -3.53 -31.92 14.29
C ASN A 74 -3.33 -30.47 13.86
N GLU A 75 -2.86 -30.22 12.63
CA GLU A 75 -2.66 -28.89 12.08
C GLU A 75 -3.92 -28.47 11.32
N ARG A 76 -4.49 -27.29 11.63
CA ARG A 76 -5.67 -26.79 10.89
C ARG A 76 -5.24 -26.49 9.46
N PRO A 77 -5.74 -27.20 8.45
CA PRO A 77 -5.32 -26.97 7.07
C PRO A 77 -5.83 -25.61 6.58
N GLU A 78 -4.97 -24.84 5.91
CA GLU A 78 -5.39 -23.59 5.27
C GLU A 78 -6.20 -23.90 4.01
N TRP A 79 -7.50 -23.56 4.04
CA TRP A 79 -8.46 -23.88 2.97
C TRP A 79 -8.06 -23.36 1.59
N LEU A 80 -7.27 -22.29 1.52
CA LEU A 80 -6.82 -21.68 0.27
C LEU A 80 -5.81 -22.58 -0.48
N GLU A 81 -5.22 -23.57 0.18
CA GLU A 81 -4.29 -24.52 -0.45
C GLU A 81 -4.97 -25.40 -1.50
N ILE A 82 -6.26 -25.70 -1.35
CA ILE A 82 -6.98 -26.53 -2.34
C ILE A 82 -7.12 -25.83 -3.70
N PHE A 83 -7.09 -24.49 -3.70
CA PHE A 83 -7.11 -23.68 -4.92
C PHE A 83 -5.71 -23.43 -5.50
N GLY A 84 -4.66 -23.99 -4.91
CA GLY A 84 -3.28 -23.82 -5.36
C GLY A 84 -2.70 -22.43 -5.06
N CYS A 85 -3.27 -21.69 -4.10
CA CYS A 85 -2.81 -20.33 -3.75
C CYS A 85 -1.37 -20.28 -3.22
N PHE A 86 -0.76 -21.43 -2.90
CA PHE A 86 0.58 -21.53 -2.30
C PHE A 86 1.51 -22.55 -3.00
N THR A 87 1.03 -23.28 -4.01
CA THR A 87 1.86 -24.21 -4.80
C THR A 87 2.63 -23.43 -5.84
N GLY A 88 3.89 -23.11 -5.54
CA GLY A 88 4.80 -22.47 -6.47
C GLY A 88 5.31 -23.45 -7.51
N GLU A 89 4.53 -23.73 -8.55
CA GLU A 89 5.02 -24.41 -9.75
C GLU A 89 4.58 -23.69 -11.02
N SER A 90 5.60 -23.36 -11.80
CA SER A 90 5.55 -22.75 -13.13
C SER A 90 5.25 -23.83 -14.18
N GLU A 91 4.01 -23.89 -14.66
CA GLU A 91 3.73 -24.55 -15.94
C GLU A 91 2.74 -23.73 -16.76
N ASP A 92 3.08 -23.61 -18.05
CA ASP A 92 2.40 -22.85 -19.10
C ASP A 92 0.89 -23.19 -19.16
N MET A 93 0.03 -22.19 -18.98
CA MET A 93 -1.43 -22.36 -19.09
C MET A 93 -2.00 -21.42 -20.14
N SER A 94 -2.07 -21.91 -21.39
CA SER A 94 -2.69 -21.26 -22.55
C SER A 94 -4.22 -21.43 -22.63
N SER A 95 -4.91 -21.72 -21.52
CA SER A 95 -6.38 -21.74 -21.50
C SER A 95 -6.94 -21.43 -20.11
N LEU A 96 -7.19 -20.14 -19.83
CA LEU A 96 -8.04 -19.75 -18.71
C LEU A 96 -9.34 -19.11 -19.24
N SER A 97 -10.47 -19.72 -18.89
CA SER A 97 -11.79 -19.10 -19.00
C SER A 97 -11.88 -17.89 -18.06
N LYS A 98 -12.59 -16.86 -18.50
CA LYS A 98 -12.66 -15.52 -17.90
C LYS A 98 -13.29 -15.44 -16.48
N GLU A 99 -13.69 -16.56 -15.89
CA GLU A 99 -14.47 -16.57 -14.65
C GLU A 99 -13.61 -16.78 -13.38
N SER A 100 -12.37 -17.28 -13.50
CA SER A 100 -11.44 -17.47 -12.37
C SER A 100 -10.60 -16.23 -12.00
N ILE A 101 -10.99 -15.03 -12.43
CA ILE A 101 -10.16 -13.81 -12.38
C ILE A 101 -10.15 -13.14 -11.00
N VAL A 102 -11.04 -13.51 -10.06
CA VAL A 102 -11.24 -12.74 -8.83
C VAL A 102 -10.11 -12.93 -7.79
N LEU A 103 -9.35 -14.02 -7.84
CA LEU A 103 -8.35 -14.36 -6.81
C LEU A 103 -6.93 -14.63 -7.33
N LEU A 104 -6.70 -14.52 -8.64
CA LEU A 104 -5.35 -14.65 -9.17
C LEU A 104 -4.59 -13.33 -8.94
N VAL A 105 -3.63 -13.37 -8.01
CA VAL A 105 -2.51 -12.44 -8.01
C VAL A 105 -1.91 -12.53 -9.41
N SER A 106 -2.01 -11.43 -10.17
CA SER A 106 -1.38 -11.32 -11.49
C SER A 106 0.04 -11.89 -11.41
N GLU A 107 0.40 -12.72 -12.39
CA GLU A 107 1.74 -13.30 -12.53
C GLU A 107 2.78 -12.26 -12.13
N LYS A 108 3.61 -12.57 -11.11
CA LYS A 108 4.58 -11.61 -10.55
C LYS A 108 5.62 -11.30 -11.61
N GLN A 109 5.34 -10.33 -12.47
CA GLN A 109 6.31 -9.87 -13.45
C GLN A 109 7.39 -9.09 -12.72
N GLN A 110 8.56 -9.72 -12.54
CA GLN A 110 9.70 -9.05 -11.96
C GLN A 110 10.29 -8.10 -13.00
N ILE A 111 10.11 -6.80 -12.76
CA ILE A 111 10.70 -5.76 -13.60
C ILE A 111 12.15 -5.60 -13.16
N THR A 112 13.05 -6.39 -13.74
CA THR A 112 14.48 -6.28 -13.49
C THR A 112 15.02 -5.05 -14.22
N HIS A 113 15.43 -4.02 -13.46
CA HIS A 113 16.14 -2.87 -14.00
C HIS A 113 17.57 -2.84 -13.47
N SER A 114 18.54 -2.64 -14.37
CA SER A 114 19.99 -2.70 -14.09
C SER A 114 20.48 -1.70 -13.05
N VAL A 115 19.67 -0.68 -12.75
CA VAL A 115 19.96 0.37 -11.77
C VAL A 115 19.62 -0.06 -10.35
N VAL A 116 18.57 -0.86 -10.14
CA VAL A 116 18.19 -1.36 -8.81
C VAL A 116 18.98 -2.64 -8.55
N LYS A 117 20.30 -2.51 -8.42
CA LYS A 117 21.23 -3.64 -8.22
C LYS A 117 21.13 -4.27 -6.82
N ARG A 118 20.38 -3.66 -5.89
CA ARG A 118 20.31 -4.06 -4.48
C ARG A 118 18.85 -4.13 -4.03
N LYS A 119 18.54 -5.10 -3.14
CA LYS A 119 17.27 -5.16 -2.42
C LYS A 119 17.14 -3.88 -1.59
N ASP A 120 16.27 -2.97 -2.02
CA ASP A 120 15.94 -1.75 -1.30
C ASP A 120 14.45 -1.72 -0.98
N VAL A 121 14.08 -1.06 0.12
CA VAL A 121 12.70 -0.99 0.59
C VAL A 121 12.02 0.21 -0.07
N ILE A 122 10.88 -0.02 -0.72
CA ILE A 122 10.03 1.05 -1.22
C ILE A 122 9.25 1.64 -0.05
N LYS A 123 9.41 2.94 0.17
CA LYS A 123 8.79 3.69 1.26
C LYS A 123 7.54 4.45 0.80
N GLY A 124 7.48 4.82 -0.48
CA GLY A 124 6.32 5.47 -1.08
C GLY A 124 6.01 4.93 -2.46
N ILE A 125 4.72 4.78 -2.76
CA ILE A 125 4.21 4.50 -4.11
C ILE A 125 2.96 5.36 -4.35
N VAL A 126 2.98 6.13 -5.44
CA VAL A 126 1.89 7.01 -5.80
C VAL A 126 1.57 6.87 -7.28
N LYS A 127 0.31 6.57 -7.58
CA LYS A 127 -0.21 6.59 -8.94
C LYS A 127 -0.72 7.99 -9.27
N VAL A 128 -0.31 8.53 -10.40
CA VAL A 128 -0.74 9.84 -10.91
C VAL A 128 -1.69 9.62 -12.09
N PRO A 129 -3.02 9.64 -11.87
CA PRO A 129 -3.97 9.26 -12.91
C PRO A 129 -3.93 10.17 -14.14
N LEU A 130 -3.74 11.47 -13.93
CA LEU A 130 -3.72 12.51 -14.97
C LEU A 130 -2.60 12.32 -16.00
N LEU A 131 -1.47 11.76 -15.58
CA LEU A 131 -0.27 11.62 -16.41
C LEU A 131 0.06 10.16 -16.74
N HIS A 132 -0.80 9.24 -16.29
CA HIS A 132 -0.67 7.80 -16.51
C HIS A 132 0.71 7.22 -16.14
N PHE A 133 1.28 7.68 -15.03
CA PHE A 133 2.50 7.11 -14.46
C PHE A 133 2.36 6.83 -12.97
N THR A 134 3.31 6.07 -12.45
CA THR A 134 3.47 5.76 -11.03
C THR A 134 4.84 6.22 -10.56
N VAL A 135 4.87 6.92 -9.44
CA VAL A 135 6.10 7.35 -8.78
C VAL A 135 6.38 6.41 -7.61
N THR A 136 7.64 6.02 -7.43
CA THR A 136 8.08 5.29 -6.25
C THR A 136 9.27 5.99 -5.61
N ALA A 137 9.35 5.92 -4.29
CA ALA A 137 10.51 6.32 -3.52
C ALA A 137 11.08 5.15 -2.74
N SER A 138 12.38 4.93 -2.87
CA SER A 138 13.12 3.94 -2.10
C SER A 138 13.71 4.57 -0.84
N GLN A 139 13.94 3.77 0.20
CA GLN A 139 14.53 4.23 1.46
C GLN A 139 15.90 4.89 1.25
N ARG A 140 16.70 4.39 0.29
CA ARG A 140 18.02 4.94 -0.03
C ARG A 140 17.99 6.18 -0.93
N GLY A 141 16.82 6.77 -1.17
CA GLY A 141 16.73 8.02 -1.93
C GLY A 141 16.72 7.85 -3.45
N VAL A 142 16.21 6.73 -3.95
CA VAL A 142 15.97 6.54 -5.39
C VAL A 142 14.51 6.87 -5.70
N LEU A 143 14.28 7.92 -6.50
CA LEU A 143 12.97 8.22 -7.06
C LEU A 143 12.88 7.63 -8.46
N THR A 144 11.83 6.87 -8.72
CA THR A 144 11.58 6.27 -10.03
C THR A 144 10.18 6.62 -10.51
N VAL A 145 10.09 7.04 -11.77
CA VAL A 145 8.81 7.22 -12.46
C VAL A 145 8.62 6.08 -13.44
N PHE A 146 7.53 5.33 -13.28
CA PHE A 146 7.11 4.23 -14.13
C PHE A 146 5.95 4.66 -15.02
N SER A 147 6.03 4.35 -16.31
CA SER A 147 4.91 4.49 -17.24
C SER A 147 3.73 3.58 -16.86
N LYS A 148 2.57 3.78 -17.53
CA LYS A 148 1.37 2.94 -17.38
C LYS A 148 1.64 1.43 -17.55
N GLN A 149 2.63 1.06 -18.37
CA GLN A 149 3.03 -0.33 -18.62
C GLN A 149 4.10 -0.82 -17.63
N CYS A 150 4.27 -0.12 -16.51
CA CYS A 150 5.31 -0.35 -15.50
C CYS A 150 6.75 -0.31 -16.04
N ARG A 151 6.97 0.26 -17.23
CA ARG A 151 8.33 0.51 -17.75
C ARG A 151 8.90 1.73 -17.07
N VAL A 152 10.16 1.65 -16.65
CA VAL A 152 10.90 2.78 -16.09
C VAL A 152 10.98 3.89 -17.15
N TYR A 153 10.49 5.08 -16.78
CA TYR A 153 10.58 6.28 -17.61
C TYR A 153 11.84 7.06 -17.26
N ILE A 154 12.02 7.40 -15.98
CA ILE A 154 13.16 8.19 -15.46
C ILE A 154 13.49 7.72 -14.04
N ILE A 155 14.78 7.69 -13.70
CA ILE A 155 15.30 7.43 -12.35
C ILE A 155 16.14 8.62 -11.90
N TYR A 156 15.95 9.04 -10.66
CA TYR A 156 16.82 9.96 -9.95
C TYR A 156 17.45 9.26 -8.74
N MET A 157 18.76 9.44 -8.53
CA MET A 157 19.57 8.54 -7.69
C MET A 157 20.47 9.23 -6.65
N GLU A 158 20.34 10.53 -6.44
CA GLU A 158 21.27 11.27 -5.58
C GLU A 158 20.52 12.20 -4.62
N MET A 159 19.55 11.64 -3.91
CA MET A 159 18.93 12.38 -2.82
C MET A 159 19.93 12.52 -1.67
N ASP A 160 19.67 13.53 -0.85
CA ASP A 160 20.25 13.75 0.48
C ASP A 160 20.68 12.44 1.18
N PRO A 161 21.83 12.38 1.91
CA PRO A 161 22.22 11.19 2.69
C PRO A 161 21.14 10.63 3.65
N ALA A 162 20.13 11.42 4.00
CA ALA A 162 19.02 11.00 4.85
C ALA A 162 18.07 10.00 4.17
N TRP A 163 17.49 9.09 4.96
CA TRP A 163 16.53 8.12 4.43
C TRP A 163 15.26 8.80 3.95
N THR A 164 14.76 8.37 2.80
CA THR A 164 13.47 8.82 2.28
C THR A 164 12.36 8.05 2.97
N THR A 165 11.37 8.76 3.50
CA THR A 165 10.27 8.19 4.29
C THR A 165 8.95 8.13 3.52
N GLY A 166 8.78 8.98 2.50
CA GLY A 166 7.59 8.95 1.64
C GLY A 166 7.72 9.79 0.38
N CYS A 167 6.75 9.66 -0.53
CA CYS A 167 6.65 10.49 -1.73
C CYS A 167 5.20 10.70 -2.17
N ASP A 168 4.97 11.78 -2.91
CA ASP A 168 3.71 12.10 -3.60
C ASP A 168 3.96 12.95 -4.85
N PHE A 169 2.91 13.43 -5.52
CA PHE A 169 2.99 14.22 -6.74
C PHE A 169 2.16 15.50 -6.64
N LEU A 170 2.79 16.62 -7.00
CA LEU A 170 2.21 17.96 -7.05
C LEU A 170 1.54 18.19 -8.41
N PRO A 171 0.20 18.18 -8.51
CA PRO A 171 -0.51 18.17 -9.79
C PRO A 171 -0.39 19.48 -10.57
N ASN A 172 -0.39 20.63 -9.90
CA ASN A 172 -0.38 21.93 -10.57
C ASN A 172 1.05 22.29 -11.01
N LEU A 173 2.02 22.18 -10.10
CA LEU A 173 3.43 22.45 -10.34
C LEU A 173 4.09 21.36 -11.20
N LYS A 174 3.53 20.15 -11.22
CA LYS A 174 4.04 18.96 -11.92
C LYS A 174 5.42 18.50 -11.40
N TYR A 175 5.63 18.64 -10.10
CA TYR A 175 6.82 18.17 -9.39
C TYR A 175 6.51 16.87 -8.64
N VAL A 176 7.50 15.99 -8.54
CA VAL A 176 7.51 14.91 -7.56
C VAL A 176 7.94 15.48 -6.23
N VAL A 177 7.17 15.21 -5.17
CA VAL A 177 7.56 15.54 -3.80
C VAL A 177 8.00 14.29 -3.08
N ALA A 178 9.10 14.37 -2.34
CA ALA A 178 9.56 13.33 -1.46
C ALA A 178 9.98 13.94 -0.13
N VAL A 179 9.79 13.18 0.95
CA VAL A 179 10.24 13.59 2.29
C VAL A 179 11.34 12.64 2.73
N THR A 180 12.42 13.23 3.26
CA THR A 180 13.43 12.51 4.01
C THR A 180 13.23 12.77 5.50
N GLU A 181 14.01 12.13 6.34
CA GLU A 181 13.98 12.39 7.79
C GLU A 181 14.15 13.88 8.11
N SER A 182 14.92 14.65 7.34
CA SER A 182 15.25 16.05 7.68
C SER A 182 14.94 17.06 6.58
N SER A 183 14.31 16.65 5.48
CA SER A 183 14.11 17.53 4.33
C SER A 183 12.88 17.21 3.49
N VAL A 184 12.42 18.20 2.74
CA VAL A 184 11.42 18.05 1.68
C VAL A 184 12.10 18.27 0.34
N ILE A 185 11.99 17.30 -0.56
CA ILE A 185 12.64 17.29 -1.87
C ILE A 185 11.57 17.44 -2.94
N LEU A 186 11.76 18.42 -3.83
CA LEU A 186 10.90 18.71 -4.96
C LEU A 186 11.71 18.46 -6.23
N TRP A 187 11.27 17.51 -7.04
CA TRP A 187 11.99 17.09 -8.23
C TRP A 187 11.15 17.28 -9.50
N ASP A 188 11.67 18.03 -10.47
CA ASP A 188 11.07 18.12 -11.81
C ASP A 188 11.41 16.85 -12.61
N TYR A 189 10.42 15.97 -12.76
CA TYR A 189 10.60 14.74 -13.52
C TYR A 189 10.74 14.97 -15.04
N LYS A 190 10.49 16.17 -15.56
CA LYS A 190 10.55 16.45 -17.01
C LYS A 190 11.94 16.89 -17.48
N SER A 191 12.82 17.32 -16.58
CA SER A 191 14.15 17.79 -16.98
C SER A 191 14.98 16.62 -17.53
N LYS A 192 15.18 16.60 -18.86
CA LYS A 192 15.87 15.52 -19.60
C LYS A 192 17.40 15.59 -19.57
N GLU A 193 17.99 16.59 -18.93
CA GLU A 193 19.44 16.79 -18.91
C GLU A 193 20.01 16.66 -17.51
N SER A 194 21.31 16.35 -17.44
CA SER A 194 22.19 16.11 -16.27
C SER A 194 22.30 17.26 -15.25
N LYS A 195 21.30 18.14 -15.17
CA LYS A 195 21.16 19.22 -14.20
C LYS A 195 19.89 18.94 -13.42
N SER A 196 20.07 18.59 -12.15
CA SER A 196 18.95 18.33 -11.25
C SER A 196 18.13 19.61 -11.04
N ASN A 197 17.05 19.77 -11.81
CA ASN A 197 16.09 20.86 -11.59
C ASN A 197 15.16 20.47 -10.45
N GLY A 198 15.67 20.59 -9.23
CA GLY A 198 14.90 20.35 -8.04
C GLY A 198 15.28 21.28 -6.90
N PHE A 199 14.42 21.31 -5.89
CA PHE A 199 14.59 22.11 -4.70
C PHE A 199 14.60 21.19 -3.47
N VAL A 200 15.44 21.52 -2.49
CA VAL A 200 15.51 20.82 -1.21
C VAL A 200 15.21 21.84 -0.13
N ILE A 201 14.13 21.65 0.63
CA ILE A 201 13.76 22.49 1.76
C ILE A 201 14.34 21.85 3.03
N LYS A 202 15.26 22.56 3.70
CA LYS A 202 15.99 22.12 4.90
C LYS A 202 16.27 23.29 5.83
N PRO A 203 16.55 23.04 7.12
CA PRO A 203 16.35 21.79 7.84
C PRO A 203 14.92 21.68 8.39
N THR A 204 14.32 20.50 8.41
CA THR A 204 13.08 20.30 9.19
C THR A 204 13.44 20.03 10.65
N LYS A 205 12.70 20.65 11.60
CA LYS A 205 13.00 20.53 13.04
C LYS A 205 12.84 19.11 13.58
N ASN A 206 11.82 18.39 13.07
CA ASN A 206 11.46 17.04 13.50
C ASN A 206 11.60 16.07 12.33
N CYS A 207 11.59 14.76 12.63
CA CYS A 207 11.79 13.73 11.61
C CYS A 207 10.52 13.50 10.80
N LEU A 208 10.50 13.87 9.52
CA LEU A 208 9.32 13.66 8.68
C LEU A 208 9.17 12.18 8.30
N LEU A 209 7.98 11.62 8.52
CA LEU A 209 7.69 10.19 8.33
C LEU A 209 6.78 9.91 7.13
N CYS A 210 5.89 10.84 6.80
CA CYS A 210 4.93 10.65 5.72
C CYS A 210 4.56 11.97 5.05
N VAL A 211 4.10 11.89 3.80
CA VAL A 211 3.72 13.03 2.97
C VAL A 211 2.46 12.74 2.16
N CYS A 212 1.63 13.74 1.94
CA CYS A 212 0.50 13.70 1.01
C CYS A 212 0.22 15.08 0.41
N THR A 213 -0.09 15.12 -0.88
CA THR A 213 -0.50 16.34 -1.58
C THR A 213 -1.99 16.59 -1.38
N VAL A 214 -2.31 17.85 -1.11
CA VAL A 214 -3.67 18.34 -0.98
C VAL A 214 -4.14 18.84 -2.35
N THR A 215 -5.21 18.26 -2.85
CA THR A 215 -5.81 18.65 -4.13
C THR A 215 -7.05 19.52 -3.87
N MET A 216 -6.84 20.84 -3.90
CA MET A 216 -7.94 21.82 -3.89
C MET A 216 -8.26 22.26 -5.31
N ALA A 217 -9.54 22.45 -5.62
CA ALA A 217 -10.00 22.83 -6.96
C ALA A 217 -9.64 24.27 -7.37
N ASP A 218 -9.22 25.11 -6.41
CA ASP A 218 -9.38 26.55 -6.55
C ASP A 218 -8.14 27.34 -6.96
N ASN A 219 -6.97 26.73 -7.23
CA ASN A 219 -5.78 27.50 -7.60
C ASN A 219 -4.82 26.77 -8.55
N LEU A 220 -4.66 27.33 -9.75
CA LEU A 220 -3.84 26.78 -10.84
C LEU A 220 -2.32 26.93 -10.67
N ALA A 221 -1.86 27.68 -9.66
CA ALA A 221 -0.45 28.05 -9.49
C ALA A 221 0.13 27.72 -8.10
N LYS A 222 -0.59 26.94 -7.29
CA LYS A 222 -0.13 26.53 -5.96
C LYS A 222 -0.45 25.07 -5.69
N ASP A 223 0.44 24.39 -5.00
CA ASP A 223 0.18 23.07 -4.42
C ASP A 223 0.46 23.12 -2.93
N THR A 224 -0.33 22.35 -2.18
CA THR A 224 -0.20 22.26 -0.72
C THR A 224 0.16 20.83 -0.35
N ILE A 225 1.09 20.70 0.60
CA ILE A 225 1.69 19.44 1.04
C ILE A 225 1.38 19.27 2.53
N LEU A 226 0.83 18.11 2.88
CA LEU A 226 0.68 17.65 4.26
C LEU A 226 1.84 16.72 4.60
N MET A 227 2.40 16.89 5.79
CA MET A 227 3.50 16.04 6.28
C MET A 227 3.24 15.65 7.74
N GLY A 228 3.64 14.45 8.13
CA GLY A 228 3.59 13.98 9.52
C GLY A 228 4.99 13.66 10.05
N ASP A 229 5.20 13.80 11.36
CA ASP A 229 6.51 13.58 11.99
C ASP A 229 6.53 12.53 13.12
N ASP A 230 7.71 12.36 13.72
CA ASP A 230 8.01 11.49 14.88
C ASP A 230 7.59 12.07 16.25
N LYS A 231 6.96 13.24 16.29
CA LYS A 231 6.49 13.90 17.54
C LYS A 231 4.99 14.11 17.57
N GLY A 232 4.27 13.57 16.59
CA GLY A 232 2.82 13.66 16.49
C GLY A 232 2.31 14.98 15.89
N TYR A 233 3.19 15.78 15.27
CA TYR A 233 2.82 16.98 14.54
C TYR A 233 2.46 16.66 13.09
N VAL A 234 1.42 17.35 12.63
CA VAL A 234 1.08 17.44 11.21
C VAL A 234 1.38 18.86 10.74
N TYR A 235 2.05 18.95 9.61
CA TYR A 235 2.54 20.17 8.99
C TYR A 235 1.79 20.43 7.69
N LEU A 236 1.59 21.71 7.39
CA LEU A 236 1.04 22.19 6.13
C LEU A 236 2.07 23.09 5.46
N LEU A 237 2.49 22.73 4.25
CA LEU A 237 3.41 23.54 3.44
C LEU A 237 2.72 23.88 2.11
N THR A 238 2.49 25.17 1.86
CA THR A 238 1.97 25.62 0.56
C THR A 238 3.12 26.18 -0.28
N ILE A 239 3.18 25.73 -1.53
CA ILE A 239 4.23 26.12 -2.48
C ILE A 239 3.56 26.73 -3.71
N THR A 240 4.06 27.90 -4.11
CA THR A 240 3.61 28.63 -5.30
C THR A 240 4.64 28.57 -6.40
N SER A 241 4.24 28.83 -7.65
CA SER A 241 5.18 29.00 -8.77
C SER A 241 6.22 30.10 -8.52
N ASP A 242 5.81 31.16 -7.82
CA ASP A 242 6.63 32.35 -7.58
C ASP A 242 7.73 32.11 -6.55
N ASP A 243 7.52 31.19 -5.60
CA ASP A 243 8.53 30.74 -4.66
C ASP A 243 9.77 30.19 -5.37
N PHE A 244 9.57 29.58 -6.54
CA PHE A 244 10.66 29.09 -7.37
C PHE A 244 11.30 30.20 -8.21
N ILE A 245 10.54 31.19 -8.69
CA ILE A 245 11.04 32.27 -9.57
C ILE A 245 11.81 33.32 -8.75
N MET A 246 11.27 33.78 -7.62
CA MET A 246 11.91 34.79 -6.78
C MET A 246 13.23 34.28 -6.17
N LYS A 247 13.28 32.99 -5.79
CA LYS A 247 14.47 32.36 -5.19
C LYS A 247 15.49 31.87 -6.23
N GLN A 248 15.14 31.85 -7.53
CA GLN A 248 16.09 31.61 -8.63
C GLN A 248 17.00 32.81 -8.94
N SER A 249 16.56 34.04 -8.65
CA SER A 249 17.26 35.28 -9.05
C SER A 249 18.59 35.53 -8.31
N LYS A 250 18.88 34.82 -7.21
CA LYS A 250 20.06 35.03 -6.37
C LYS A 250 21.17 33.97 -6.49
N ALA A 251 20.95 32.85 -7.17
CA ALA A 251 21.89 31.71 -7.15
C ALA A 251 22.58 31.50 -8.52
N LYS A 252 23.92 31.52 -8.54
CA LYS A 252 24.74 31.13 -9.69
C LYS A 252 24.37 29.70 -10.14
N LYS A 253 24.46 29.47 -11.46
CA LYS A 253 24.23 28.18 -12.13
C LYS A 253 25.17 27.10 -11.57
N GLU A 254 24.68 26.31 -10.64
CA GLU A 254 25.25 25.00 -10.30
C GLU A 254 24.22 23.91 -10.57
N SER A 255 24.71 22.73 -10.98
CA SER A 255 23.94 21.58 -11.47
C SER A 255 23.27 20.74 -10.38
N GLN A 256 23.27 21.24 -9.14
CA GLN A 256 22.76 20.56 -7.94
C GLN A 256 21.43 21.15 -7.48
N PHE A 257 20.66 20.35 -6.73
CA PHE A 257 19.41 20.79 -6.11
C PHE A 257 19.60 22.12 -5.39
N LYS A 258 18.67 23.05 -5.60
CA LYS A 258 18.68 24.33 -4.90
C LYS A 258 18.19 24.13 -3.47
N VAL A 259 19.09 24.33 -2.51
CA VAL A 259 18.73 24.28 -1.09
C VAL A 259 18.02 25.57 -0.71
N LEU A 260 16.82 25.42 -0.16
CA LEU A 260 15.97 26.48 0.36
C LEU A 260 15.85 26.30 1.88
N ASP A 261 15.89 27.41 2.60
CA ASP A 261 15.70 27.38 4.04
C ASP A 261 14.22 27.13 4.38
N SER A 262 13.95 26.20 5.29
CA SER A 262 12.61 25.95 5.81
C SER A 262 12.00 27.18 6.50
N GLU A 263 12.82 28.04 7.10
CA GLU A 263 12.35 29.27 7.78
C GLU A 263 11.85 30.32 6.80
N SER A 264 12.18 30.17 5.51
CA SER A 264 11.70 31.04 4.43
C SER A 264 10.29 30.71 3.94
N PHE A 265 9.62 29.76 4.60
CA PHE A 265 8.25 29.35 4.31
C PHE A 265 7.41 29.45 5.58
N ASP A 266 6.17 29.89 5.42
CA ASP A 266 5.17 29.76 6.48
C ASP A 266 4.65 28.31 6.48
N ILE A 267 5.01 27.56 7.51
CA ILE A 267 4.66 26.14 7.66
C ILE A 267 3.82 25.98 8.94
N PRO A 268 2.50 26.21 8.87
CA PRO A 268 1.60 25.88 9.97
C PRO A 268 1.78 24.44 10.41
N LYS A 269 1.83 24.22 11.72
CA LYS A 269 1.96 22.89 12.31
C LYS A 269 1.12 22.77 13.56
N ARG A 270 0.58 21.57 13.78
CA ARG A 270 -0.23 21.27 14.97
C ARG A 270 0.04 19.86 15.46
N LYS A 271 0.19 19.71 16.78
CA LYS A 271 0.26 18.39 17.42
C LYS A 271 -1.14 17.78 17.42
N LEU A 272 -1.31 16.67 16.70
CA LEU A 272 -2.58 15.94 16.59
C LEU A 272 -2.53 14.57 17.26
N HIS A 273 -1.35 13.98 17.38
CA HIS A 273 -1.13 12.68 17.98
C HIS A 273 -0.12 12.79 19.12
N ASP A 274 -0.18 11.87 20.08
CA ASP A 274 0.80 11.82 21.17
C ASP A 274 2.03 10.96 20.85
N ASP A 275 1.94 10.18 19.77
CA ASP A 275 3.00 9.36 19.20
C ASP A 275 3.19 9.69 17.70
N TRP A 276 4.05 8.94 17.01
CA TRP A 276 4.43 9.14 15.62
C TRP A 276 3.22 9.21 14.68
N VAL A 277 3.27 10.12 13.71
CA VAL A 277 2.29 10.19 12.63
C VAL A 277 2.66 9.17 11.56
N GLY A 278 2.01 8.00 11.60
CA GLY A 278 2.31 6.90 10.68
C GLY A 278 1.88 7.17 9.24
N LYS A 279 0.78 7.91 9.05
CA LYS A 279 0.29 8.27 7.71
C LYS A 279 -0.55 9.54 7.74
N VAL A 280 -0.42 10.35 6.69
CA VAL A 280 -1.32 11.46 6.38
C VAL A 280 -1.94 11.25 5.01
N LYS A 281 -3.19 11.65 4.81
CA LYS A 281 -3.86 11.58 3.50
C LYS A 281 -4.96 12.60 3.37
N TYR A 282 -5.01 13.29 2.24
CA TYR A 282 -6.13 14.15 1.89
C TYR A 282 -7.19 13.39 1.08
N PHE A 283 -8.46 13.60 1.43
CA PHE A 283 -9.62 13.03 0.75
C PHE A 283 -10.40 14.12 0.03
N SER A 284 -10.13 14.34 -1.26
CA SER A 284 -10.79 15.38 -2.04
C SER A 284 -12.31 15.21 -2.09
N ALA A 285 -12.80 13.96 -2.07
CA ALA A 285 -14.23 13.65 -2.01
C ALA A 285 -14.91 14.11 -0.71
N LEU A 286 -14.18 14.14 0.40
CA LEU A 286 -14.67 14.60 1.71
C LEU A 286 -14.31 16.06 1.98
N LYS A 287 -13.36 16.62 1.22
CA LYS A 287 -12.67 17.89 1.50
C LYS A 287 -12.02 17.92 2.90
N ARG A 288 -11.54 16.76 3.36
CA ARG A 288 -10.96 16.55 4.70
C ARG A 288 -9.62 15.85 4.58
N PHE A 289 -8.71 16.13 5.51
CA PHE A 289 -7.50 15.33 5.69
C PHE A 289 -7.71 14.30 6.81
N GLY A 290 -7.02 13.19 6.70
CA GLY A 290 -6.87 12.23 7.78
C GLY A 290 -5.40 12.10 8.20
N SER A 291 -5.17 11.83 9.47
CA SER A 291 -3.86 11.43 10.01
C SER A 291 -4.03 10.29 11.01
N CYS A 292 -3.05 9.40 11.10
CA CYS A 292 -3.11 8.27 12.03
C CYS A 292 -1.80 8.08 12.81
N SER A 293 -1.94 7.42 13.95
CA SER A 293 -0.86 7.07 14.86
C SER A 293 -1.10 5.69 15.49
N THR A 294 -0.01 5.07 15.93
CA THR A 294 0.01 3.82 16.70
C THR A 294 -0.49 3.98 18.12
N ASP A 295 -0.67 5.21 18.60
CA ASP A 295 -1.26 5.48 19.91
C ASP A 295 -2.71 5.00 20.00
N GLY A 296 -3.07 4.38 21.11
CA GLY A 296 -4.42 3.88 21.38
C GLY A 296 -5.43 4.99 21.73
N ASN A 297 -4.97 6.14 22.24
CA ASN A 297 -5.85 7.22 22.66
C ASN A 297 -6.26 8.10 21.47
N LYS A 298 -5.27 8.67 20.76
CA LYS A 298 -5.50 9.50 19.57
C LYS A 298 -4.99 8.79 18.32
N SER A 299 -5.66 7.71 17.96
CA SER A 299 -5.21 6.82 16.88
C SER A 299 -5.48 7.39 15.50
N PHE A 300 -6.58 8.12 15.32
CA PHE A 300 -6.99 8.65 14.02
C PHE A 300 -7.68 10.01 14.14
N VAL A 301 -7.33 10.94 13.26
CA VAL A 301 -7.96 12.27 13.16
C VAL A 301 -8.48 12.44 11.74
N LEU A 302 -9.68 13.02 11.59
CA LEU A 302 -10.29 13.34 10.30
C LEU A 302 -10.94 14.72 10.33
N ASP A 303 -10.30 15.73 9.75
CA ASP A 303 -10.82 17.09 9.82
C ASP A 303 -10.47 17.97 8.60
N ASP A 304 -10.93 19.23 8.62
CA ASP A 304 -10.60 20.22 7.60
C ASP A 304 -9.16 20.71 7.81
N ILE A 305 -8.45 21.00 6.73
CA ILE A 305 -7.07 21.52 6.77
C ILE A 305 -6.97 22.82 7.58
N LYS A 306 -8.04 23.63 7.60
CA LYS A 306 -8.11 24.84 8.43
C LYS A 306 -7.84 24.57 9.92
N ARG A 307 -8.08 23.34 10.38
CA ARG A 307 -7.77 22.93 11.76
C ARG A 307 -6.28 22.96 12.09
N LEU A 308 -5.40 22.91 11.10
CA LEU A 308 -3.97 23.05 11.32
C LEU A 308 -3.58 24.51 11.63
N GLU A 309 -4.42 25.47 11.24
CA GLU A 309 -4.19 26.92 11.40
C GLU A 309 -5.01 27.52 12.56
N ASP A 310 -6.28 27.11 12.71
CA ASP A 310 -7.22 27.71 13.67
C ASP A 310 -7.11 27.14 15.09
N HIS A 311 -6.39 26.02 15.27
CA HIS A 311 -6.23 25.28 16.53
C HIS A 311 -7.54 24.87 17.25
N LEU A 312 -8.69 24.89 16.57
CA LEU A 312 -9.99 24.48 17.13
C LEU A 312 -10.08 22.96 17.31
N PRO A 313 -11.01 22.43 18.13
CA PRO A 313 -11.13 20.99 18.35
C PRO A 313 -11.23 20.19 17.05
N VAL A 314 -10.52 19.05 16.99
CA VAL A 314 -10.50 18.15 15.83
C VAL A 314 -11.35 16.90 16.11
N THR A 315 -11.86 16.30 15.05
CA THR A 315 -12.57 15.02 15.13
C THR A 315 -11.56 13.88 15.27
N GLU A 316 -11.42 13.34 16.48
CA GLU A 316 -10.48 12.27 16.82
C GLU A 316 -11.20 10.96 17.16
N PHE A 317 -10.54 9.84 16.87
CA PHE A 317 -11.02 8.49 17.11
C PHE A 317 -9.94 7.68 17.82
N SER A 318 -10.34 6.95 18.86
CA SER A 318 -9.51 6.02 19.60
C SER A 318 -9.73 4.61 19.08
N VAL A 319 -8.63 3.93 18.74
CA VAL A 319 -8.61 2.50 18.40
C VAL A 319 -7.60 1.86 19.35
N PRO A 320 -7.99 0.90 20.22
CA PRO A 320 -7.12 0.42 21.31
C PRO A 320 -5.73 -0.08 20.89
N LYS A 321 -5.55 -0.55 19.65
CA LYS A 321 -4.26 -1.01 19.11
C LYS A 321 -3.54 0.02 18.23
N GLY A 322 -4.09 1.23 18.12
CA GLY A 322 -3.63 2.24 17.17
C GLY A 322 -4.07 1.96 15.73
N VAL A 323 -3.65 2.85 14.83
CA VAL A 323 -3.91 2.75 13.40
C VAL A 323 -2.60 2.99 12.63
N ASN A 324 -2.18 1.97 11.87
CA ASN A 324 -0.97 2.00 11.05
C ASN A 324 -1.21 2.57 9.65
N ALA A 325 -2.39 2.30 9.09
CA ALA A 325 -2.76 2.75 7.76
C ALA A 325 -4.26 2.99 7.68
N PHE A 326 -4.66 3.86 6.76
CA PHE A 326 -6.06 4.06 6.45
C PHE A 326 -6.26 4.45 4.98
N THR A 327 -7.50 4.29 4.52
CA THR A 327 -7.97 4.77 3.21
C THR A 327 -9.48 5.01 3.23
N TYR A 328 -9.97 5.75 2.24
CA TYR A 328 -11.38 6.03 2.06
C TYR A 328 -11.87 5.43 0.74
N CYS A 329 -12.99 4.72 0.78
CA CYS A 329 -13.70 4.25 -0.39
C CYS A 329 -14.87 5.17 -0.68
N GLY A 330 -14.75 6.01 -1.73
CA GLY A 330 -15.81 6.94 -2.13
C GLY A 330 -17.12 6.25 -2.54
N LYS A 331 -17.05 5.06 -3.13
CA LYS A 331 -18.24 4.29 -3.55
C LYS A 331 -19.04 3.77 -2.35
N ALA A 332 -18.35 3.18 -1.38
CA ALA A 332 -18.98 2.64 -0.17
C ALA A 332 -19.24 3.71 0.89
N LYS A 333 -18.62 4.89 0.77
CA LYS A 333 -18.59 5.95 1.79
C LYS A 333 -18.02 5.47 3.13
N VAL A 334 -17.06 4.56 3.09
CA VAL A 334 -16.44 3.96 4.28
C VAL A 334 -14.96 4.36 4.36
N ILE A 335 -14.52 4.71 5.58
CA ILE A 335 -13.09 4.79 5.93
C ILE A 335 -12.68 3.44 6.48
N VAL A 336 -11.63 2.88 5.93
CA VAL A 336 -11.03 1.61 6.36
C VAL A 336 -9.71 1.92 7.03
N THR A 337 -9.55 1.44 8.25
CA THR A 337 -8.31 1.51 9.03
C THR A 337 -7.68 0.12 9.12
N GLY A 338 -6.36 0.05 9.10
CA GLY A 338 -5.56 -1.14 9.39
C GLY A 338 -4.57 -0.81 10.49
N GLY A 339 -4.51 -1.66 11.50
CA GLY A 339 -3.70 -1.49 12.71
C GLY A 339 -3.14 -2.83 13.13
#